data_AF-A0A503XJG9-F1
#
_entry.id   AF-A0A503XJG9-F1
#
_cell.length_a   1.000
_cell.length_b   1.000
_cell.length_c   1.000
_cell.angle_alpha   90.00
_cell.angle_beta   90.00
_cell.angle_gamma   90.00
#
_symmetry.space_group_name_H-M   'P 1'
#
loop_
_entity.id
_entity.type
_entity.pdbx_description
1 polymer ?
#
loop_
_entity_poly.entity_id
_entity_poly.type
_entity_poly.pdbx_seq_one_letter_code
_entity_poly.pdbx_strand_id
1 'polypeptide(L)'
;MNAVALSPDARKLRAVDAALAAIAPADWTRVHGEGGAFIEARGEMGELFVLARFDAATPDEISFLCDAPDTVRFLRRLLKEAFDRIRDLRGEPTRRNPAAEPPEASKPKDFAAECAMKCQEPAFKVFLEEQHGLERPLTDERVAQRVRSLLGVTSRKELNEGGRPGDAWKALRTDFATWLKAQR
;
A
#
# COMPACT_ATOMS: atom_id res chain seq x y z
N MET A 1 -12.67 -17.73 8.60
CA MET A 1 -12.27 -16.34 8.30
C MET A 1 -10.84 -16.15 8.82
N ASN A 2 -9.82 -16.26 7.96
CA ASN A 2 -8.42 -16.13 8.39
C ASN A 2 -7.96 -14.69 8.20
N ALA A 3 -7.95 -13.92 9.28
CA ALA A 3 -7.23 -12.65 9.31
C ALA A 3 -5.74 -12.97 9.18
N VAL A 4 -5.13 -12.61 8.05
CA VAL A 4 -3.68 -12.71 7.88
C VAL A 4 -3.03 -11.86 8.96
N ALA A 5 -2.36 -12.50 9.91
CA ALA A 5 -1.64 -11.81 10.97
C ALA A 5 -0.56 -10.92 10.35
N LEU A 6 -0.52 -9.66 10.78
CA LEU A 6 0.51 -8.72 10.35
C LEU A 6 1.88 -9.20 10.83
N SER A 7 2.90 -9.02 9.99
CA SER A 7 4.28 -9.18 10.43
C SER A 7 4.59 -8.27 11.62
N PRO A 8 5.59 -8.61 12.46
CA PRO A 8 6.02 -7.75 13.57
C PRO A 8 6.31 -6.31 13.13
N ASP A 9 6.99 -6.13 12.01
CA ASP A 9 7.32 -4.81 11.45
C ASP A 9 6.08 -4.02 11.03
N ALA A 10 5.11 -4.69 10.38
CA ALA A 10 3.87 -4.04 9.98
C ALA A 10 3.03 -3.61 11.20
N ARG A 11 3.08 -4.38 12.30
CA ARG A 11 2.45 -4.01 13.57
C ARG A 11 3.15 -2.81 14.21
N LYS A 12 4.48 -2.80 14.22
CA LYS A 12 5.27 -1.69 14.77
C LYS A 12 5.01 -0.39 13.98
N LEU A 13 4.99 -0.45 12.65
CA LEU A 13 4.70 0.72 11.81
C LEU A 13 3.28 1.28 12.07
N ARG A 14 2.28 0.41 12.23
CA ARG A 14 0.92 0.86 12.62
C ARG A 14 0.90 1.52 14.01
N ALA A 15 1.66 0.99 14.97
CA ALA A 15 1.75 1.59 16.29
C ALA A 15 2.41 2.98 16.23
N VAL A 16 3.42 3.17 15.37
CA VAL A 16 4.04 4.47 15.14
C VAL A 16 3.04 5.46 14.52
N ASP A 17 2.24 5.04 13.54
CA ASP A 17 1.19 5.89 12.96
C ASP A 17 0.16 6.31 14.01
N ALA A 18 -0.30 5.35 14.83
CA ALA A 18 -1.25 5.63 15.90
C ALA A 18 -0.69 6.58 16.95
N ALA A 19 0.58 6.42 17.33
CA ALA A 19 1.25 7.32 18.27
C ALA A 19 1.37 8.74 17.71
N LEU A 20 1.76 8.89 16.44
CA LEU A 20 1.82 10.20 15.78
C LEU A 20 0.46 10.88 15.67
N ALA A 21 -0.60 10.12 15.37
CA ALA A 21 -1.96 10.64 15.31
C ALA A 21 -2.47 11.08 16.68
N ALA A 22 -2.14 10.35 17.75
CA ALA A 22 -2.57 10.65 19.10
C ALA A 22 -1.96 11.94 19.66
N ILE A 23 -0.81 12.37 19.14
CA ILE A 23 -0.15 13.61 19.55
C ILE A 23 -0.38 14.77 18.57
N ALA A 24 -1.23 14.60 17.55
CA ALA A 24 -1.49 15.65 16.57
C ALA A 24 -2.06 16.93 17.24
N PRO A 25 -1.65 18.13 16.80
CA PRO A 25 -0.76 18.42 15.67
C PRO A 25 0.74 18.20 15.95
N ALA A 26 1.12 17.95 17.20
CA ALA A 26 2.50 17.91 17.68
C ALA A 26 3.30 19.16 17.27
N ASP A 27 2.68 20.33 17.47
CA ASP A 27 3.34 21.63 17.32
C ASP A 27 4.24 21.83 18.54
N TRP A 28 5.48 21.34 18.43
CA TRP A 28 6.48 21.36 19.48
C TRP A 28 7.47 22.48 19.23
N THR A 29 7.73 23.28 20.25
CA THR A 29 8.65 24.41 20.19
C THR A 29 9.72 24.27 21.26
N ARG A 30 10.95 24.56 20.86
CA ARG A 30 12.07 24.72 21.79
C ARG A 30 12.01 26.12 22.39
N VAL A 31 12.03 26.20 23.71
CA VAL A 31 12.06 27.44 24.48
C VAL A 31 13.28 27.46 25.38
N HIS A 32 13.75 28.67 25.72
CA HIS A 32 14.80 28.89 26.69
C HIS A 32 14.25 29.77 27.83
N GLY A 33 14.38 29.29 29.07
CA GLY A 33 13.98 30.04 30.27
C GLY A 33 15.11 30.09 31.30
N GLU A 34 14.82 30.61 32.49
CA GLU A 34 15.80 30.72 33.59
C GLU A 34 16.42 29.38 33.99
N GLY A 35 15.65 28.29 33.87
CA GLY A 35 16.09 26.93 34.15
C GLY A 35 16.76 26.20 32.97
N GLY A 36 17.09 26.91 31.89
CA GLY A 36 17.65 26.32 30.67
C GLY A 36 16.62 26.03 29.59
N ALA A 37 17.02 25.23 28.60
CA ALA A 37 16.18 24.91 27.44
C ALA A 37 15.16 23.81 27.79
N PHE A 38 13.97 23.91 27.20
CA PHE A 38 12.90 22.92 27.32
C PHE A 38 12.08 22.86 26.03
N ILE A 39 11.31 21.79 25.87
CA ILE A 39 10.33 21.66 24.78
C ILE A 39 8.94 21.86 25.39
N GLU A 40 8.14 22.67 24.71
CA GLU A 40 6.72 22.81 24.97
C GLU A 40 5.89 22.40 23.75
N ALA A 41 4.62 22.05 23.98
CA ALA A 41 3.63 21.85 22.94
C ALA A 41 2.55 22.91 23.02
N ARG A 42 2.07 23.34 21.86
CA ARG A 42 0.87 24.18 21.75
C ARG A 42 -0.39 23.33 21.65
N GLY A 43 -1.32 23.55 22.58
CA GLY A 43 -2.66 22.97 22.55
C GLY A 43 -3.62 23.72 21.62
N GLU A 44 -4.86 23.21 21.50
CA GLU A 44 -5.82 23.67 20.48
C GLU A 44 -6.26 25.13 20.69
N MET A 45 -6.32 25.59 21.94
CA MET A 45 -6.73 26.97 22.28
C MET A 45 -5.52 27.89 22.51
N GLY A 46 -4.32 27.45 22.13
CA GLY A 46 -3.06 28.21 22.26
C GLY A 46 -2.37 28.05 23.62
N GLU A 47 -2.86 27.16 24.49
CA GLU A 47 -2.20 26.82 25.74
C GLU A 47 -0.83 26.17 25.49
N LEU A 48 0.12 26.40 26.41
CA LEU A 48 1.48 25.88 26.32
C LEU A 48 1.71 24.83 27.41
N PHE A 49 2.13 23.64 27.00
CA PHE A 49 2.43 22.53 27.91
C PHE A 49 3.91 22.18 27.84
N VAL A 50 4.61 22.20 28.97
CA VAL A 50 6.00 21.72 29.01
C VAL A 50 6.03 20.20 28.86
N LEU A 51 6.67 19.72 27.80
CA LEU A 51 6.81 18.30 27.50
C LEU A 51 8.07 17.69 28.11
N ALA A 52 9.19 18.40 28.01
CA ALA A 52 10.49 17.89 28.43
C ALA A 52 11.41 19.03 28.89
N ARG A 53 12.13 18.81 29.99
CA ARG A 53 13.23 19.64 30.46
C ARG A 53 14.53 18.85 30.38
N PHE A 54 15.65 19.55 30.21
CA PHE A 54 16.94 18.92 30.00
C PHE A 54 17.97 19.49 30.98
N ASP A 55 18.76 18.61 31.59
CA ASP A 55 19.81 19.00 32.52
C ASP A 55 21.17 19.15 31.81
N ALA A 56 21.58 18.11 31.07
CA ALA A 56 22.91 18.03 30.44
C ALA A 56 22.85 17.69 28.93
N ALA A 57 21.75 18.03 28.26
CA ALA A 57 21.62 17.82 26.82
C ALA A 57 22.23 18.98 26.02
N THR A 58 22.87 18.63 24.92
CA THR A 58 23.40 19.60 23.96
C THR A 58 22.25 20.29 23.19
N PRO A 59 22.49 21.49 22.63
CA PRO A 59 21.51 22.15 21.77
C PRO A 59 21.02 21.28 20.60
N ASP A 60 21.90 20.45 20.04
CA ASP A 60 21.59 19.59 18.90
C ASP A 60 20.71 18.41 19.29
N GLU A 61 20.96 17.78 20.45
CA GLU A 61 20.08 16.73 20.99
C GLU A 61 18.68 17.26 21.29
N ILE A 62 18.60 18.48 21.83
CA ILE A 62 17.32 19.14 22.11
C ILE A 62 16.59 19.46 20.80
N SER A 63 17.30 19.97 19.78
CA SER A 63 16.72 20.23 18.46
C SER A 63 16.18 18.94 17.85
N PHE A 64 16.99 17.88 17.83
CA PHE A 64 16.58 16.59 17.29
C PHE A 64 15.33 16.04 17.98
N LEU A 65 15.22 16.19 19.31
CA LEU A 65 14.02 15.75 20.04
C LEU A 65 12.81 16.64 19.73
N CYS A 66 12.99 17.95 19.61
CA CYS A 66 11.94 18.90 19.24
C CYS A 66 11.39 18.59 17.85
N ASP A 67 12.27 18.27 16.91
CA ASP A 67 11.95 17.95 15.52
C ASP A 67 11.51 16.48 15.32
N ALA A 68 11.45 15.68 16.38
CA ALA A 68 11.21 14.25 16.28
C ALA A 68 9.84 13.91 15.64
N PRO A 69 8.71 14.55 15.99
CA PRO A 69 7.43 14.25 15.34
C PRO A 69 7.48 14.49 13.82
N ASP A 70 8.09 15.60 13.38
CA ASP A 70 8.22 15.94 11.96
C ASP A 70 9.21 15.02 11.23
N THR A 71 10.32 14.69 11.87
CA THR A 71 11.29 13.73 11.34
C THR A 71 10.63 12.37 11.12
N VAL A 72 9.85 11.87 12.09
CA VAL A 72 9.14 10.58 11.95
C VAL A 72 8.07 10.68 10.85
N ARG A 73 7.31 11.77 10.76
CA ARG A 73 6.35 11.99 9.65
C ARG A 73 7.04 11.96 8.29
N PHE A 74 8.16 12.66 8.16
CA PHE A 74 8.96 12.69 6.94
C PHE A 74 9.43 11.28 6.55
N LEU A 75 10.04 10.54 7.48
CA LEU A 75 10.52 9.18 7.24
C LEU A 75 9.37 8.21 6.90
N ARG A 76 8.22 8.33 7.56
CA ARG A 76 7.02 7.53 7.27
C ARG A 76 6.50 7.79 5.85
N ARG A 77 6.42 9.06 5.45
CA ARG A 77 6.03 9.44 4.08
C ARG A 77 7.01 8.89 3.06
N LEU A 78 8.31 9.10 3.26
CA LEU A 78 9.37 8.61 2.37
C LEU A 78 9.32 7.09 2.22
N LEU A 79 9.15 6.36 3.33
CA LEU A 79 9.05 4.91 3.32
C LEU A 79 7.81 4.43 2.55
N LYS A 80 6.67 5.11 2.73
CA LYS A 80 5.45 4.83 1.99
C LYS A 80 5.67 5.03 0.49
N GLU A 81 6.23 6.17 0.08
CA GLU A 81 6.52 6.47 -1.32
C GLU A 81 7.49 5.46 -1.93
N ALA A 82 8.53 5.07 -1.19
CA ALA A 82 9.48 4.04 -1.63
C ALA A 82 8.79 2.69 -1.85
N PHE A 83 7.94 2.25 -0.92
CA PHE A 83 7.20 0.99 -1.08
C PHE A 83 6.14 1.05 -2.17
N ASP A 84 5.47 2.18 -2.36
CA ASP A 84 4.56 2.40 -3.49
C ASP A 84 5.35 2.25 -4.81
N ARG A 85 6.49 2.93 -4.92
CA ARG A 85 7.34 2.88 -6.11
C ARG A 85 7.88 1.48 -6.41
N ILE A 86 8.30 0.75 -5.39
CA ILE A 86 8.77 -0.64 -5.53
C ILE A 86 7.63 -1.55 -6.04
N ARG A 87 6.41 -1.37 -5.53
CA ARG A 87 5.24 -2.15 -5.99
C ARG A 87 4.89 -1.83 -7.44
N ASP A 88 4.91 -0.56 -7.81
CA ASP A 88 4.68 -0.12 -9.19
C ASP A 88 5.71 -0.74 -10.14
N LEU A 89 7.01 -0.69 -9.77
CA LEU A 89 8.08 -1.29 -10.55
C LEU A 89 7.97 -2.82 -10.67
N ARG A 90 7.41 -3.49 -9.64
CA ARG A 90 7.17 -4.93 -9.65
C ARG A 90 5.87 -5.33 -10.39
N GLY A 91 5.08 -4.36 -10.85
CA GLY A 91 3.75 -4.63 -11.40
C GLY A 91 2.78 -5.24 -10.38
N GLU A 92 3.08 -5.09 -9.09
CA GLU A 92 2.20 -5.55 -8.02
C GLU A 92 1.08 -4.52 -7.84
N PRO A 93 -0.20 -4.92 -7.95
CA PRO A 93 -1.29 -3.99 -7.70
C PRO A 93 -1.19 -3.49 -6.26
N THR A 94 -1.17 -2.18 -6.08
CA THR A 94 -1.23 -1.52 -4.78
C THR A 94 -2.40 -2.11 -3.99
N ARG A 95 -2.08 -2.99 -3.02
CA ARG A 95 -3.04 -3.45 -2.00
C ARG A 95 -3.48 -2.21 -1.22
N ARG A 96 -4.56 -1.57 -1.69
CA ARG A 96 -5.29 -0.55 -0.93
C ARG A 96 -5.92 -1.29 0.25
N ASN A 97 -5.55 -0.93 1.47
CA ASN A 97 -6.22 -1.43 2.67
C ASN A 97 -7.73 -1.17 2.51
N PRO A 98 -8.62 -2.18 2.64
CA PRO A 98 -10.06 -1.99 2.48
C PRO A 98 -10.73 -1.31 3.70
N ALA A 99 -10.00 -0.52 4.50
CA ALA A 99 -10.49 -0.02 5.79
C ALA A 99 -10.65 1.52 5.86
N ALA A 100 -10.51 2.24 4.76
CA ALA A 100 -10.91 3.64 4.71
C ALA A 100 -11.31 3.99 3.28
N GLU A 101 -12.61 4.13 3.04
CA GLU A 101 -13.25 5.06 2.10
C GLU A 101 -14.75 4.73 1.99
N PRO A 102 -15.61 5.76 1.86
CA PRO A 102 -15.93 6.21 0.50
C PRO A 102 -16.13 7.73 0.38
N PRO A 103 -16.29 8.28 -0.84
CA PRO A 103 -15.68 7.89 -2.13
C PRO A 103 -15.28 9.12 -2.97
N GLU A 104 -14.18 9.14 -3.73
CA GLU A 104 -14.15 9.91 -4.98
C GLU A 104 -13.25 9.28 -6.08
N ALA A 105 -13.90 9.00 -7.20
CA ALA A 105 -13.38 8.99 -8.57
C ALA A 105 -11.98 8.41 -8.83
N SER A 106 -11.76 7.14 -8.51
CA SER A 106 -10.74 6.37 -9.22
C SER A 106 -11.22 6.14 -10.67
N LYS A 107 -10.41 6.56 -11.65
CA LYS A 107 -10.53 6.25 -13.08
C LYS A 107 -11.12 4.84 -13.30
N PRO A 108 -11.99 4.64 -14.32
CA PRO A 108 -12.56 3.32 -14.60
C PRO A 108 -11.41 2.33 -14.75
N LYS A 109 -11.44 1.27 -13.91
CA LYS A 109 -10.47 0.18 -13.97
C LYS A 109 -10.65 -0.49 -15.33
N ASP A 110 -9.73 -0.22 -16.26
CA ASP A 110 -9.71 -0.87 -17.57
C ASP A 110 -9.18 -2.30 -17.43
N PHE A 111 -10.04 -3.19 -16.96
CA PHE A 111 -9.80 -4.63 -16.88
C PHE A 111 -9.51 -5.25 -18.24
N ALA A 112 -10.03 -4.67 -19.32
CA ALA A 112 -9.74 -5.13 -20.67
C ALA A 112 -8.25 -4.96 -21.03
N ALA A 113 -7.71 -3.76 -20.77
CA ALA A 113 -6.29 -3.45 -20.98
C ALA A 113 -5.40 -4.31 -20.09
N GLU A 114 -5.75 -4.45 -18.81
CA GLU A 114 -5.02 -5.29 -17.87
C GLU A 114 -5.00 -6.77 -18.31
N CYS A 115 -6.14 -7.30 -18.77
CA CYS A 115 -6.25 -8.65 -19.28
C CYS A 115 -5.36 -8.87 -20.51
N ALA A 116 -5.28 -7.88 -21.41
CA ALA A 116 -4.40 -7.94 -22.57
C ALA A 116 -2.93 -8.02 -22.15
N MET A 117 -2.48 -7.17 -21.23
CA MET A 117 -1.10 -7.17 -20.71
C MET A 117 -0.76 -8.49 -20.03
N LYS A 118 -1.64 -9.01 -19.18
CA LYS A 118 -1.42 -10.29 -18.48
C LYS A 118 -1.26 -11.47 -19.44
N CYS A 119 -2.01 -11.49 -20.54
CA CYS A 119 -1.90 -12.56 -21.54
C CYS A 119 -0.52 -12.64 -22.23
N GLN A 120 0.27 -11.57 -22.17
CA GLN A 120 1.62 -11.53 -22.73
C GLN A 120 2.69 -12.02 -21.75
N GLU A 121 2.38 -12.11 -20.45
CA GLU A 121 3.34 -12.50 -19.41
C GLU A 121 3.67 -14.00 -19.49
N PRO A 122 4.96 -14.40 -19.63
CA PRO A 122 5.34 -15.81 -19.72
C PRO A 122 4.85 -16.66 -18.55
N ALA A 123 4.95 -16.14 -17.32
CA ALA A 123 4.49 -16.84 -16.12
C ALA A 123 2.97 -17.07 -16.13
N PHE A 124 2.19 -16.13 -16.68
CA PHE A 124 0.75 -16.28 -16.79
C PHE A 124 0.36 -17.35 -17.82
N LYS A 125 1.16 -17.49 -18.89
CA LYS A 125 0.97 -18.57 -19.88
C LYS A 125 1.22 -19.95 -19.28
N VAL A 126 2.30 -20.10 -18.49
CA VAL A 126 2.61 -21.34 -17.77
C VAL A 126 1.52 -21.66 -16.74
N PHE A 127 1.05 -20.65 -16.00
CA PHE A 127 -0.09 -20.83 -15.09
C PHE A 127 -1.34 -21.37 -15.81
N LEU A 128 -1.69 -20.81 -16.97
CA LEU A 128 -2.84 -21.30 -17.75
C LEU A 128 -2.61 -22.71 -18.30
N GLU A 129 -1.38 -23.08 -18.65
CA GLU A 129 -1.01 -24.45 -19.04
C GLU A 129 -1.25 -25.41 -17.88
N GLU A 130 -0.67 -25.13 -16.71
CA GLU A 130 -0.69 -26.02 -15.55
C GLU A 130 -2.07 -26.10 -14.87
N GLN A 131 -2.72 -24.96 -14.65
CA GLN A 131 -3.94 -24.88 -13.82
C GLN A 131 -5.22 -24.88 -14.65
N HIS A 132 -5.13 -24.50 -15.92
CA HIS A 132 -6.30 -24.35 -16.79
C HIS A 132 -6.17 -25.09 -18.12
N GLY A 133 -5.20 -26.00 -18.25
CA GLY A 133 -5.08 -26.92 -19.39
C GLY A 133 -4.88 -26.24 -20.74
N LEU A 134 -4.20 -25.09 -20.78
CA LEU A 134 -3.83 -24.46 -22.04
C LEU A 134 -2.75 -25.29 -22.75
N GLU A 135 -3.07 -25.84 -23.91
CA GLU A 135 -2.14 -26.65 -24.70
C GLU A 135 -1.11 -25.81 -25.47
N ARG A 136 0.10 -26.36 -25.60
CA ARG A 136 1.17 -25.77 -26.42
C ARG A 136 0.79 -25.72 -27.91
N PRO A 137 1.30 -24.74 -28.67
CA PRO A 137 2.17 -23.63 -28.25
C PRO A 137 1.42 -22.54 -27.47
N LEU A 138 2.10 -21.92 -26.49
CA LEU A 138 1.58 -20.84 -25.65
C LEU A 138 1.64 -19.48 -26.35
N THR A 139 0.94 -19.35 -27.47
CA THR A 139 0.87 -18.08 -28.22
C THR A 139 -0.11 -17.10 -27.57
N ASP A 140 0.11 -15.80 -27.76
CA ASP A 140 -0.74 -14.73 -27.20
C ASP A 140 -2.21 -14.88 -27.60
N GLU A 141 -2.46 -15.33 -28.83
CA GLU A 141 -3.81 -15.56 -29.36
C GLU A 141 -4.52 -16.71 -28.64
N ARG A 142 -3.84 -17.84 -28.45
CA ARG A 142 -4.39 -19.01 -27.73
C ARG A 142 -4.65 -18.68 -26.26
N VAL A 143 -3.72 -17.96 -25.64
CA VAL A 143 -3.88 -17.46 -24.27
C VAL A 143 -5.09 -16.54 -24.18
N ALA A 144 -5.23 -15.59 -25.11
CA ALA A 144 -6.36 -14.67 -25.16
C ALA A 144 -7.70 -15.42 -25.31
N GLN A 145 -7.75 -16.41 -26.19
CA GLN A 145 -8.94 -17.24 -26.41
C GLN A 145 -9.28 -18.05 -25.17
N ARG A 146 -8.29 -18.66 -24.51
CA ARG A 146 -8.50 -19.44 -23.30
C ARG A 146 -9.04 -18.58 -22.17
N VAL A 147 -8.47 -17.40 -21.96
CA VAL A 147 -8.95 -16.46 -20.94
C VAL A 147 -10.39 -16.04 -21.22
N ARG A 148 -10.74 -15.70 -22.47
CA ARG A 148 -12.13 -15.39 -22.83
C ARG A 148 -13.10 -16.53 -22.50
N SER A 149 -12.71 -17.76 -22.82
CA SER A 149 -13.47 -18.97 -22.50
C SER A 149 -13.65 -19.16 -20.99
N LEU A 150 -12.61 -18.96 -20.19
CA LEU A 150 -12.66 -19.06 -18.72
C LEU A 150 -13.58 -17.99 -18.10
N LEU A 151 -13.57 -16.78 -18.66
CA LEU A 151 -14.36 -15.65 -18.16
C LEU A 151 -15.79 -15.62 -18.72
N GLY A 152 -16.11 -16.46 -19.70
CA GLY A 152 -17.42 -16.51 -20.35
C GLY A 152 -17.75 -15.27 -21.18
N VAL A 153 -16.74 -14.62 -21.78
CA VAL A 153 -16.90 -13.41 -22.58
C VAL A 153 -16.45 -13.61 -24.02
N THR A 154 -17.02 -12.84 -24.94
CA THR A 154 -16.57 -12.81 -26.35
C THR A 154 -15.51 -11.74 -26.58
N SER A 155 -15.55 -10.67 -25.78
CA SER A 155 -14.64 -9.53 -25.84
C SER A 155 -14.10 -9.18 -24.45
N ARG A 156 -12.82 -8.79 -24.39
CA ARG A 156 -12.21 -8.29 -23.14
C ARG A 156 -12.87 -7.00 -22.66
N LYS A 157 -13.52 -6.22 -23.56
CA LYS A 157 -14.22 -4.99 -23.18
C LYS A 157 -15.36 -5.25 -22.21
N GLU A 158 -16.00 -6.42 -22.29
CA GLU A 158 -17.08 -6.85 -21.38
C GLU A 158 -16.61 -6.92 -19.92
N LEU A 159 -15.30 -7.04 -19.66
CA LEU A 159 -14.77 -7.02 -18.30
C LEU A 159 -14.96 -5.65 -17.63
N ASN A 160 -14.98 -4.57 -18.40
CA ASN A 160 -15.13 -3.20 -17.90
C ASN A 160 -16.58 -2.85 -17.57
N GLU A 161 -17.54 -3.60 -18.09
CA GLU A 161 -18.98 -3.42 -17.84
C GLU A 161 -19.38 -3.91 -16.44
N GLY A 162 -18.44 -4.58 -15.73
CA GLY A 162 -18.65 -5.10 -14.39
C GLY A 162 -19.42 -6.42 -14.38
N GLY A 163 -20.04 -6.73 -13.24
CA GLY A 163 -20.80 -7.97 -13.07
C GLY A 163 -19.95 -9.24 -13.13
N ARG A 164 -20.59 -10.34 -13.55
CA ARG A 164 -20.01 -11.69 -13.52
C ARG A 164 -18.66 -11.79 -14.26
N PRO A 165 -18.46 -11.22 -15.46
CA PRO A 165 -17.17 -11.26 -16.14
C PRO A 165 -16.04 -10.55 -15.39
N GLY A 166 -16.33 -9.36 -14.87
CA GLY A 166 -15.36 -8.58 -14.09
C GLY A 166 -14.97 -9.30 -12.78
N ASP A 167 -15.92 -9.98 -12.13
CA ASP A 167 -15.64 -10.75 -10.92
C ASP A 167 -14.88 -12.05 -11.21
N ALA A 168 -15.20 -12.73 -12.32
CA ALA A 168 -14.44 -13.88 -12.79
C ALA A 168 -12.98 -13.49 -13.12
N TRP A 169 -12.75 -12.31 -13.68
CA TRP A 169 -11.41 -11.80 -13.96
C TRP A 169 -10.61 -11.56 -12.66
N LYS A 170 -11.25 -10.97 -11.65
CA LYS A 170 -10.61 -10.77 -10.33
C LYS A 170 -10.28 -12.11 -9.65
N ALA A 171 -11.15 -13.11 -9.76
CA ALA A 171 -10.92 -14.45 -9.23
C ALA A 171 -9.71 -15.11 -9.92
N LEU A 172 -9.69 -15.15 -11.25
CA LEU A 172 -8.57 -15.71 -12.03
C LEU A 172 -7.22 -15.06 -11.69
N ARG A 173 -7.20 -13.73 -11.52
CA ARG A 173 -6.00 -13.00 -11.08
C ARG A 173 -5.55 -13.39 -9.68
N THR A 174 -6.49 -13.65 -8.78
CA THR A 174 -6.20 -14.08 -7.40
C THR A 174 -5.60 -15.48 -7.39
N ASP A 175 -6.13 -16.38 -8.23
CA ASP A 175 -5.61 -17.74 -8.38
C ASP A 175 -4.19 -17.72 -8.95
N PHE A 176 -3.94 -16.91 -9.99
CA PHE A 176 -2.60 -16.70 -10.54
C PHE A 176 -1.61 -16.18 -9.48
N ALA A 177 -2.00 -15.18 -8.70
CA ALA A 177 -1.14 -14.63 -7.65
C ALA A 177 -0.87 -15.64 -6.52
N THR A 178 -1.80 -16.54 -6.25
CA THR A 178 -1.63 -17.63 -5.28
C THR A 178 -0.66 -18.68 -5.81
N TRP A 179 -0.85 -19.11 -7.06
CA TRP A 179 0.05 -20.04 -7.74
C TRP A 179 1.49 -19.50 -7.82
N LEU A 180 1.66 -18.21 -8.17
CA LEU A 180 2.99 -17.59 -8.27
C LEU A 180 3.74 -17.56 -6.93
N LYS A 181 3.03 -17.46 -5.80
CA LYS A 181 3.63 -17.53 -4.46
C LYS A 181 4.03 -18.95 -4.08
N ALA A 182 3.28 -19.95 -4.54
CA ALA A 182 3.60 -21.35 -4.29
C ALA A 182 4.80 -21.84 -5.11
N GLN A 183 5.14 -21.15 -6.21
CA GLN A 183 6.32 -21.43 -7.04
C GLN A 183 7.61 -20.73 -6.55
N ARG A 184 7.58 -20.02 -5.41
CA ARG A 184 8.76 -19.38 -4.78
C ARG A 184 9.17 -20.14 -3.52
#